data_AF-A0A3M2CH18-F1
#
_entry.id   AF-A0A3M2CH18-F1
#
_cell.length_a   1.000
_cell.length_b   1.000
_cell.length_c   1.000
_cell.angle_alpha   90.00
_cell.angle_beta   90.00
_cell.angle_gamma   90.00
#
_symmetry.space_group_name_H-M   'P 1'
#
loop_
_entity.id
_entity.type
_entity.pdbx_description
1 polymer ?
#
loop_
_entity_poly.entity_id
_entity_poly.type
_entity_poly.pdbx_seq_one_letter_code
_entity_poly.pdbx_strand_id
1 'polypeptide(L)'
;MADSQSAGCAAAGEISEHHAALAPFEGTFRATVKLWMGPGEPHVSTGTMVNEWDLGGRFLKQTYTGDASDGPFPNFEGRGFWGYNTVTNKYEGLWIDNASTMMQTETG
;
A
#
# COMPACT_ATOMS: atom_id res chain seq x y z
N MET A 1 -13.87 24.62 23.00
CA MET A 1 -13.48 23.20 22.87
C MET A 1 -14.36 22.41 21.89
N ALA A 2 -15.53 22.91 21.47
CA ALA A 2 -16.34 22.30 20.41
C ALA A 2 -15.86 22.68 18.98
N ASP A 3 -15.40 23.92 18.78
CA ASP A 3 -15.00 24.43 17.46
C ASP A 3 -13.68 23.87 16.92
N SER A 4 -12.77 23.41 17.79
CA SER A 4 -11.52 22.79 17.35
C SER A 4 -11.70 21.33 16.92
N GLN A 5 -12.70 20.64 17.48
CA GLN A 5 -13.02 19.26 17.11
C GLN A 5 -13.81 19.20 15.80
N SER A 6 -14.74 20.14 15.56
CA SER A 6 -15.48 20.20 14.29
C SER A 6 -14.58 20.53 13.10
N ALA A 7 -13.61 21.43 13.26
CA ALA A 7 -12.61 21.73 12.23
C ALA A 7 -11.68 20.54 11.92
N GLY A 8 -11.25 19.80 12.95
CA GLY A 8 -10.46 18.58 12.77
C GLY A 8 -11.24 17.45 12.07
N CYS A 9 -12.52 17.27 12.39
CA CYS A 9 -13.37 16.29 11.71
C CYS A 9 -13.65 16.64 10.24
N ALA A 10 -13.82 17.94 9.92
CA ALA A 10 -14.02 18.38 8.55
C ALA A 10 -12.78 18.13 7.67
N ALA A 11 -11.59 18.46 8.18
CA ALA A 11 -10.33 18.20 7.49
C ALA A 11 -10.12 16.70 7.26
N ALA A 12 -10.35 15.85 8.27
CA ALA A 12 -10.14 14.40 8.19
C ALA A 12 -11.01 13.68 7.15
N GLY A 13 -12.15 14.26 6.76
CA GLY A 13 -13.07 13.67 5.78
C GLY A 13 -12.84 14.12 4.33
N GLU A 14 -11.99 15.12 4.11
CA GLU A 14 -11.78 15.80 2.83
C GLU A 14 -10.96 14.96 1.85
N ILE A 15 -11.42 14.89 0.59
CA ILE A 15 -10.64 14.37 -0.53
C ILE A 15 -10.01 15.56 -1.25
N SER A 16 -8.68 15.66 -1.17
CA SER A 16 -7.87 16.74 -1.74
C SER A 16 -7.19 16.33 -3.05
N GLU A 17 -6.49 17.28 -3.69
CA GLU A 17 -5.66 17.03 -4.87
C GLU A 17 -4.57 15.97 -4.65
N HIS A 18 -4.11 15.79 -3.40
CA HIS A 18 -3.15 14.75 -3.05
C HIS A 18 -3.71 13.34 -3.18
N HIS A 19 -5.02 13.16 -3.07
CA HIS A 19 -5.66 11.88 -3.42
C HIS A 19 -5.66 11.68 -4.93
N ALA A 20 -5.98 12.72 -5.70
CA ALA A 20 -5.93 12.66 -7.17
C ALA A 20 -4.52 12.36 -7.70
N ALA A 21 -3.47 12.79 -6.99
CA ALA A 21 -2.08 12.47 -7.33
C ALA A 21 -1.77 10.96 -7.27
N LEU A 22 -2.58 10.17 -6.56
CA LEU A 22 -2.43 8.72 -6.51
C LEU A 22 -3.15 7.98 -7.65
N ALA A 23 -4.01 8.66 -8.43
CA ALA A 23 -4.77 8.04 -9.52
C ALA A 23 -3.91 7.25 -10.54
N PRO A 24 -2.68 7.67 -10.90
CA PRO A 24 -1.83 6.88 -11.79
C PRO A 24 -1.42 5.51 -11.26
N PHE A 25 -1.56 5.27 -9.95
CA PHE A 25 -1.25 3.98 -9.33
C PHE A 25 -2.44 3.02 -9.30
N GLU A 26 -3.63 3.44 -9.70
CA GLU A 26 -4.76 2.53 -9.91
C GLU A 26 -4.48 1.63 -11.12
N GLY A 27 -4.77 0.34 -10.99
CA GLY A 27 -4.67 -0.62 -12.08
C GLY A 27 -4.11 -1.97 -11.66
N THR A 28 -3.89 -2.80 -12.67
CA THR A 28 -3.27 -4.12 -12.51
C THR A 28 -1.87 -4.10 -13.08
N PHE A 29 -0.89 -4.46 -12.27
CA PHE A 29 0.53 -4.41 -12.60
C PHE A 29 1.15 -5.80 -12.49
N ARG A 30 2.00 -6.12 -13.47
CA ARG A 30 2.87 -7.29 -13.39
C ARG A 30 4.14 -6.90 -12.64
N ALA A 31 4.38 -7.55 -11.50
CA ALA A 31 5.53 -7.29 -10.66
C ALA A 31 6.61 -8.36 -10.85
N THR A 32 7.86 -7.92 -10.84
CA THR A 32 9.04 -8.79 -10.70
C THR A 32 9.75 -8.39 -9.42
N VAL A 33 9.74 -9.27 -8.43
CA VAL A 33 10.34 -9.04 -7.11
C VAL A 33 11.69 -9.72 -7.07
N LYS A 34 12.70 -8.99 -6.56
CA LYS A 34 14.05 -9.51 -6.37
C LYS A 34 14.37 -9.44 -4.88
N LEU A 35 14.59 -10.59 -4.25
CA LEU A 35 14.95 -10.70 -2.84
C LEU A 35 16.42 -11.09 -2.70
N TRP A 36 17.17 -10.30 -1.94
CA TRP A 36 18.55 -10.62 -1.57
C TRP A 36 18.59 -11.18 -0.15
N MET A 37 18.92 -12.46 -0.01
CA MET A 37 19.09 -13.12 1.29
C MET A 37 20.55 -13.13 1.78
N GLY A 38 21.45 -12.48 1.03
CA GLY A 38 22.88 -12.40 1.31
C GLY A 38 23.64 -11.81 0.10
N PRO A 39 24.98 -11.75 0.17
CA PRO A 39 25.80 -11.40 -0.98
C PRO A 39 25.62 -12.44 -2.10
N GLY A 40 25.22 -12.03 -3.29
CA GLY A 40 25.03 -12.94 -4.43
C GLY A 40 23.87 -12.57 -5.33
N GLU A 41 23.40 -13.55 -6.10
CA GLU A 41 22.24 -13.40 -6.99
C GLU A 41 20.93 -13.32 -6.19
N PRO A 42 20.02 -12.41 -6.57
CA PRO A 42 18.72 -12.33 -5.94
C PRO A 42 17.86 -13.54 -6.31
N HIS A 43 17.02 -13.96 -5.38
CA HIS A 43 15.87 -14.78 -5.71
C HIS A 43 14.86 -13.92 -6.46
N VAL A 44 14.45 -14.36 -7.66
CA VAL A 44 13.50 -13.62 -8.50
C VAL A 44 12.16 -14.34 -8.48
N SER A 45 11.12 -13.63 -8.08
CA SER A 45 9.73 -14.08 -8.17
C SER A 45 8.89 -13.10 -8.98
N THR A 46 7.78 -13.58 -9.51
CA THR A 46 6.80 -12.75 -10.23
C THR A 46 5.46 -12.80 -9.53
N GLY A 47 4.63 -11.80 -9.78
CA GLY A 47 3.29 -11.75 -9.24
C GLY A 47 2.46 -10.65 -9.87
N THR A 48 1.21 -10.56 -9.45
CA THR A 48 0.25 -9.57 -9.92
C THR A 48 -0.15 -8.68 -8.75
N MET A 49 0.00 -7.37 -8.94
CA MET A 49 -0.48 -6.34 -8.02
C MET A 49 -1.75 -5.72 -8.60
N VAL A 50 -2.82 -5.69 -7.83
CA VAL A 50 -4.05 -4.96 -8.15
C VAL A 50 -4.20 -3.82 -7.15
N ASN A 51 -4.24 -2.60 -7.69
CA ASN A 51 -4.49 -1.38 -6.93
C ASN A 51 -5.84 -0.82 -7.35
N GLU A 52 -6.75 -0.67 -6.39
CA GLU A 52 -8.12 -0.19 -6.62
C GLU A 52 -8.48 0.86 -5.56
N TRP A 53 -9.26 1.85 -5.94
CA TRP A 53 -9.81 2.81 -4.97
C TRP A 53 -10.83 2.13 -4.05
N ASP A 54 -10.65 2.31 -2.74
CA ASP A 54 -11.53 1.78 -1.70
C ASP A 54 -11.96 2.93 -0.75
N LEU A 55 -12.95 2.63 0.10
CA LEU A 55 -13.44 3.53 1.15
C LEU A 55 -13.89 4.90 0.61
N GLY A 56 -14.53 4.87 -0.56
CA GLY A 56 -15.04 6.06 -1.23
C GLY A 56 -13.96 6.95 -1.83
N GLY A 57 -12.87 6.36 -2.33
CA GLY A 57 -11.78 7.07 -3.02
C GLY A 57 -10.74 7.70 -2.07
N ARG A 58 -10.66 7.20 -0.83
CA ARG A 58 -9.73 7.73 0.19
C ARG A 58 -8.42 6.96 0.25
N PHE A 59 -8.48 5.66 -0.06
CA PHE A 59 -7.31 4.80 -0.01
C PHE A 59 -7.27 3.95 -1.28
N LEU A 60 -6.07 3.80 -1.83
CA LEU A 60 -5.78 2.73 -2.77
C LEU A 60 -5.54 1.45 -1.98
N LYS A 61 -6.44 0.49 -2.14
CA LYS A 61 -6.26 -0.86 -1.65
C LYS A 61 -5.36 -1.61 -2.61
N GLN A 62 -4.33 -2.22 -2.06
CA GLN A 62 -3.34 -3.00 -2.79
C GLN A 62 -3.53 -4.48 -2.46
N THR A 63 -3.64 -5.31 -3.49
CA THR A 63 -3.70 -6.76 -3.36
C THR A 63 -2.63 -7.38 -4.24
N TYR A 64 -1.67 -8.06 -3.62
CA TYR A 64 -0.61 -8.76 -4.32
C TYR A 64 -0.77 -10.26 -4.21
N THR A 65 -0.68 -10.93 -5.35
CA THR A 65 -0.63 -12.39 -5.44
C THR A 65 0.64 -12.79 -6.19
N GLY A 66 1.55 -13.44 -5.50
CA GLY A 66 2.74 -14.04 -6.08
C GLY A 66 2.39 -15.28 -6.88
N ASP A 67 3.09 -15.50 -7.99
CA ASP A 67 2.98 -16.75 -8.71
C ASP A 67 3.68 -17.87 -7.94
N ALA A 68 3.20 -19.10 -8.13
CA ALA A 68 3.87 -20.28 -7.64
C ALA A 68 5.32 -20.32 -8.16
N SER A 69 6.28 -20.33 -7.24
CA SER A 69 7.71 -20.39 -7.57
C SER A 69 8.46 -21.31 -6.62
N ASP A 70 9.52 -21.94 -7.14
CA ASP A 70 10.46 -22.72 -6.33
C ASP A 70 11.32 -21.75 -5.53
N GLY A 71 11.04 -21.58 -4.24
CA GLY A 71 11.70 -20.56 -3.43
C GLY A 71 11.25 -20.53 -1.97
N PRO A 72 11.78 -19.59 -1.17
CA PRO A 72 11.44 -19.47 0.25
C PRO A 72 9.98 -19.06 0.49
N PHE A 73 9.33 -18.43 -0.49
CA PHE A 73 7.96 -17.93 -0.40
C PHE A 73 7.14 -18.34 -1.64
N PRO A 74 6.77 -19.63 -1.76
CA PRO A 74 6.15 -20.17 -2.97
C PRO A 74 4.76 -19.58 -3.25
N ASN A 75 4.05 -19.10 -2.23
CA ASN A 75 2.72 -18.50 -2.35
C ASN A 75 2.69 -17.15 -1.63
N PHE A 76 3.54 -16.21 -2.04
CA PHE A 76 3.58 -14.89 -1.40
C PHE A 76 2.25 -14.15 -1.62
N GLU A 77 1.65 -13.68 -0.54
CA GLU A 77 0.44 -12.86 -0.56
C GLU A 77 0.65 -11.62 0.29
N GLY A 78 0.21 -10.48 -0.24
CA GLY A 78 0.34 -9.21 0.43
C GLY A 78 -0.88 -8.32 0.23
N ARG A 79 -1.18 -7.51 1.24
CA ARG A 79 -2.26 -6.55 1.23
C ARG A 79 -1.78 -5.25 1.83
N GLY A 80 -2.24 -4.16 1.26
CA GLY A 80 -1.93 -2.84 1.78
C GLY A 80 -2.99 -1.81 1.49
N PHE A 81 -2.82 -0.68 2.14
CA PHE A 81 -3.58 0.53 1.86
C PHE A 81 -2.61 1.69 1.78
N TRP A 82 -2.83 2.55 0.79
CA TRP A 82 -2.08 3.78 0.62
C TRP A 82 -3.04 4.95 0.44
N GLY A 83 -2.80 6.05 1.16
CA GLY A 83 -3.67 7.21 1.11
C GLY A 83 -2.97 8.48 1.58
N TYR A 84 -3.71 9.59 1.58
CA TYR A 84 -3.21 10.87 2.05
C TYR A 84 -4.01 11.32 3.28
N ASN A 85 -3.31 11.55 4.38
CA ASN A 85 -3.90 12.07 5.61
C ASN A 85 -3.87 13.60 5.57
N THR A 86 -5.05 14.21 5.41
CA THR A 86 -5.24 15.67 5.34
C THR A 86 -5.03 16.38 6.67
N VAL A 87 -5.07 15.66 7.80
CA VAL A 87 -4.80 16.23 9.13
C VAL A 87 -3.30 16.37 9.35
N THR A 88 -2.52 15.35 8.99
CA THR A 88 -1.06 15.35 9.14
C THR A 88 -0.33 15.90 7.92
N ASN A 89 -1.04 16.03 6.79
CA ASN A 89 -0.52 16.39 5.47
C ASN A 89 0.60 15.45 4.99
N LYS A 90 0.36 14.14 5.08
CA LYS A 90 1.34 13.10 4.71
C LYS A 90 0.67 11.97 3.95
N TYR A 91 1.43 11.34 3.06
CA TYR A 91 1.05 10.04 2.53
C TYR A 91 1.33 8.98 3.58
N GLU A 92 0.34 8.13 3.82
CA GLU A 92 0.39 7.06 4.82
C GLU A 92 0.12 5.73 4.14
N GLY A 93 0.98 4.76 4.39
CA GLY A 93 0.92 3.42 3.85
C GLY A 93 0.90 2.38 4.98
N LEU A 94 0.15 1.30 4.76
CA LEU A 94 0.22 0.09 5.56
C LEU A 94 0.38 -1.09 4.61
N TRP A 95 1.30 -1.98 4.94
CA TRP A 95 1.53 -3.22 4.24
C TRP A 95 1.62 -4.40 5.20
N ILE A 96 0.98 -5.49 4.84
CA ILE A 96 1.05 -6.79 5.52
C ILE A 96 1.21 -7.90 4.48
N ASP A 97 1.99 -8.92 4.83
CA ASP A 97 2.20 -10.08 3.98
C ASP A 97 2.36 -11.36 4.80
N ASN A 98 2.38 -12.50 4.11
CA ASN A 98 2.58 -13.81 4.72
C ASN A 98 4.06 -14.23 4.84
N ALA A 99 5.01 -13.35 4.50
CA ALA A 99 6.43 -13.60 4.69
C ALA A 99 6.94 -13.09 6.05
N SER A 100 6.16 -12.24 6.72
CA SER A 100 6.51 -11.68 8.01
C SER A 100 5.31 -11.65 8.98
N THR A 101 5.58 -11.47 10.27
CA THR A 101 4.55 -11.25 11.30
C THR A 101 4.43 -9.78 11.68
N MET A 102 5.12 -8.89 10.96
CA MET A 102 5.12 -7.46 11.24
C MET A 102 4.13 -6.74 10.33
N MET A 103 3.63 -5.62 10.83
CA MET A 103 2.91 -4.65 10.00
C MET A 103 3.91 -3.58 9.60
N GLN A 104 4.10 -3.38 8.30
CA GLN A 104 4.94 -2.31 7.79
C GLN A 104 4.09 -1.06 7.64
N THR A 105 4.49 0.03 8.29
CA THR A 105 3.86 1.33 8.17
C THR A 105 4.81 2.30 7.50
N GLU A 106 4.30 3.09 6.57
CA GLU A 106 5.05 4.04 5.77
C GLU A 106 4.46 5.42 5.94
N THR A 107 5.31 6.43 5.99
CA THR A 107 4.88 7.83 6.07
C THR A 107 5.88 8.71 5.33
N GLY A 108 5.40 9.59 4.44
CA GLY A 108 6.22 10.45 3.59
C GLY A 108 5.48 11.65 3.03
#